data_AF-A0A2H0G4M0-F1
#
_entry.id   AF-A0A2H0G4M0-F1
#
_cell.length_a   1.000
_cell.length_b   1.000
_cell.length_c   1.000
_cell.angle_alpha   90.00
_cell.angle_beta   90.00
_cell.angle_gamma   90.00
#
_symmetry.space_group_name_H-M   'P 1'
#
loop_
_entity.id
_entity.type
_entity.pdbx_description
1 polymer ?
#
loop_
_entity_poly.entity_id
_entity_poly.type
_entity_poly.pdbx_seq_one_letter_code
_entity_poly.pdbx_strand_id
1 'polypeptide(L)'
;MVAIEDFYAAAARCGLLTAVKVGSVTVSVAFRAPDESVLDGLALSRDYQIEYPTEQLVLAQGDTLEINGTTYRVREVRQVRDGSETMANLSRL
;
A
#
# COMPACT_ATOMS: atom_id res chain seq x y z
N MET A 1 20.98 -13.71 6.45
CA MET A 1 19.51 -13.60 6.59
C MET A 1 19.17 -12.18 6.17
N VAL A 2 18.52 -11.99 5.02
CA VAL A 2 18.20 -10.64 4.51
C VAL A 2 17.03 -10.11 5.32
N ALA A 3 17.20 -8.93 5.93
CA ALA A 3 16.12 -8.26 6.66
C ALA A 3 15.05 -7.82 5.64
N ILE A 4 13.78 -7.80 6.06
CA ILE A 4 12.68 -7.37 5.19
C ILE A 4 12.90 -5.94 4.69
N GLU A 5 13.54 -5.09 5.49
CA GLU A 5 13.96 -3.74 5.11
C GLU A 5 14.92 -3.72 3.92
N ASP A 6 15.90 -4.62 3.85
CA ASP A 6 16.82 -4.71 2.71
C ASP A 6 16.09 -5.13 1.43
N PHE A 7 15.08 -6.00 1.55
CA PHE A 7 14.24 -6.40 0.42
C PHE A 7 13.39 -5.23 -0.11
N TYR A 8 12.74 -4.49 0.80
CA TYR A 8 11.98 -3.29 0.42
C TYR A 8 12.89 -2.17 -0.09
N ALA A 9 14.10 -2.01 0.47
CA ALA A 9 15.08 -1.06 -0.04
C ALA A 9 15.58 -1.42 -1.44
N ALA A 10 15.79 -2.71 -1.73
CA ALA A 10 16.14 -3.18 -3.06
C ALA A 10 14.98 -3.00 -4.05
N ALA A 11 13.75 -3.30 -3.65
CA ALA A 11 12.56 -3.09 -4.47
C ALA A 11 12.31 -1.60 -4.76
N ALA A 12 12.52 -0.72 -3.77
CA ALA A 12 12.49 0.74 -3.95
C ALA A 12 13.51 1.18 -5.00
N ARG A 13 14.75 0.69 -4.89
CA ARG A 13 15.84 0.99 -5.84
C ARG A 13 15.55 0.47 -7.25
N CYS A 14 14.78 -0.60 -7.38
CA CYS A 14 14.36 -1.17 -8.65
C CYS A 14 13.14 -0.44 -9.26
N GLY A 15 12.55 0.53 -8.56
CA GLY A 15 11.34 1.21 -9.00
C GLY A 15 10.09 0.33 -8.96
N LEU A 16 10.13 -0.78 -8.20
CA LEU A 16 9.01 -1.71 -8.03
C LEU A 16 8.05 -1.27 -6.92
N LEU A 17 8.45 -0.29 -6.11
CA LEU A 17 7.62 0.28 -5.05
C LEU A 17 7.04 1.61 -5.49
N THR A 18 5.83 1.89 -5.03
CA THR A 18 5.14 3.15 -5.28
C THR A 18 5.35 4.08 -4.10
N ALA A 19 5.72 5.34 -4.39
CA ALA A 19 5.80 6.37 -3.39
C ALA A 19 4.39 6.78 -2.93
N VAL A 20 4.13 6.65 -1.64
CA VAL A 20 2.88 6.98 -0.97
C VAL A 20 3.13 8.09 0.03
N LYS A 21 2.31 9.13 -0.02
CA LYS A 21 2.39 10.27 0.87
C LYS A 21 1.29 10.18 1.92
N VAL A 22 1.67 10.07 3.18
CA VAL A 22 0.77 10.04 4.33
C VAL A 22 0.99 11.31 5.13
N GLY A 23 0.09 12.28 4.98
CA GLY A 23 0.27 13.63 5.54
C GLY A 23 1.56 14.30 5.01
N SER A 24 2.54 14.45 5.89
CA SER A 24 3.85 15.06 5.58
C SER A 24 4.97 14.04 5.28
N VAL A 25 4.70 12.74 5.43
CA VAL A 25 5.71 11.68 5.25
C VAL A 25 5.50 11.00 3.90
N THR A 26 6.58 10.75 3.16
CA THR A 26 6.55 9.96 1.93
C THR A 26 7.30 8.66 2.15
N VAL A 27 6.64 7.53 1.94
CA VAL A 27 7.19 6.19 2.10
C VAL A 27 7.03 5.39 0.81
N SER A 28 7.99 4.50 0.54
CA SER A 28 7.88 3.57 -0.58
C SER A 28 7.22 2.29 -0.11
N VAL A 29 6.09 1.92 -0.73
CA VAL A 29 5.31 0.74 -0.35
C VAL A 29 4.96 -0.09 -1.59
N ALA A 30 4.66 -1.37 -1.38
CA ALA A 30 4.14 -2.22 -2.43
C ALA A 30 2.66 -1.88 -2.63
N PHE A 31 2.37 -1.10 -3.67
CA PHE A 31 1.00 -0.72 -4.02
C PHE A 31 0.45 -1.69 -5.06
N ARG A 32 -0.69 -2.29 -4.74
CA ARG A 32 -1.47 -3.12 -5.63
C ARG A 32 -2.76 -2.39 -5.97
N ALA A 33 -2.78 -1.82 -7.17
CA ALA A 33 -4.03 -1.39 -7.81
C ALA A 33 -4.74 -2.62 -8.40
N PRO A 34 -6.07 -2.69 -8.38
CA PRO A 34 -6.78 -3.63 -9.22
C PRO A 34 -6.47 -3.31 -10.68
N ASP A 35 -6.00 -4.29 -11.44
CA ASP A 35 -5.88 -4.18 -12.88
C ASP A 35 -7.26 -3.82 -13.45
N GLU A 36 -7.31 -2.79 -14.30
CA GLU A 36 -8.51 -2.35 -15.01
C GLU A 36 -8.89 -3.41 -16.05
N SER A 37 -9.34 -4.59 -15.61
CA SER A 37 -9.92 -5.60 -16.47
C SER A 37 -11.39 -5.25 -16.66
N VAL A 38 -11.63 -4.36 -17.63
CA VAL A 38 -12.93 -4.18 -18.26
C VAL A 38 -13.28 -5.48 -18.97
N LEU A 39 -13.88 -6.42 -18.25
CA LEU A 39 -14.69 -7.47 -18.83
C LEU A 39 -16.10 -7.34 -18.25
N ASP A 40 -16.96 -6.74 -19.06
CA ASP A 40 -18.41 -6.97 -19.07
C ASP A 40 -19.10 -7.02 -17.69
N GLY A 41 -19.30 -5.85 -17.07
CA GLY A 41 -20.43 -5.59 -16.17
C GLY A 41 -20.55 -6.39 -14.86
N LEU A 42 -19.57 -7.21 -14.47
CA LEU A 42 -19.66 -8.04 -13.26
C LEU A 42 -18.55 -7.69 -12.27
N ALA A 43 -18.86 -6.68 -11.46
CA ALA A 43 -18.24 -6.36 -10.16
C ALA A 43 -16.69 -6.40 -10.11
N LEU A 44 -16.06 -5.35 -10.64
CA LEU A 44 -14.67 -5.05 -10.31
C LEU A 44 -14.60 -4.59 -8.85
N SER A 45 -14.17 -5.45 -7.93
CA SER A 45 -13.81 -5.05 -6.57
C SER A 45 -12.68 -4.02 -6.66
N ARG A 46 -13.01 -2.75 -6.36
CA ARG A 46 -12.13 -1.58 -6.44
C ARG A 46 -11.25 -1.44 -5.20
N ASP A 47 -10.93 -2.55 -4.55
CA ASP A 47 -10.20 -2.56 -3.30
C ASP A 47 -8.72 -2.40 -3.62
N TYR A 48 -8.21 -1.19 -3.39
CA TYR A 48 -6.80 -0.89 -3.52
C TYR A 48 -6.08 -1.40 -2.29
N GLN A 49 -4.87 -1.95 -2.44
CA GLN A 49 -4.14 -2.51 -1.31
C GLN A 49 -2.71 -1.99 -1.29
N ILE A 50 -2.18 -1.74 -0.10
CA ILE A 50 -0.75 -1.46 0.11
C ILE A 50 -0.16 -2.43 1.12
N GLU A 51 1.07 -2.84 0.89
CA GLU A 51 1.88 -3.65 1.80
C GLU A 51 3.19 -2.92 2.10
N TYR A 52 3.54 -2.87 3.38
CA TYR A 52 4.72 -2.16 3.86
C TYR A 52 5.24 -2.77 5.16
N PRO A 53 6.52 -2.57 5.50
CA PRO A 53 7.06 -3.02 6.78
C PRO A 53 6.38 -2.27 7.93
N THR A 54 5.94 -2.98 8.97
CA THR A 54 5.25 -2.42 10.14
C THR A 54 6.08 -1.31 10.81
N GLU A 55 7.40 -1.43 10.80
CA GLU A 55 8.30 -0.45 11.41
C GLU A 55 8.43 0.85 10.59
N GLN A 56 8.07 0.82 9.29
CA GLN A 56 8.23 1.96 8.39
C GLN A 56 7.06 2.94 8.47
N LEU A 57 5.86 2.45 8.76
CA LEU A 57 4.65 3.25 8.77
C LEU A 57 3.61 2.62 9.69
N VAL A 58 2.87 3.45 10.43
CA VAL A 58 1.71 3.01 11.21
C VAL A 58 0.48 3.73 10.66
N LEU A 59 -0.43 2.99 10.03
CA LEU A 59 -1.72 3.50 9.56
C LEU A 59 -2.84 3.01 10.46
N ALA A 60 -3.89 3.82 10.59
CA ALA A 60 -5.15 3.42 11.20
C ALA A 60 -6.29 3.43 10.18
N GLN A 61 -7.37 2.71 10.47
CA GLN A 61 -8.61 2.85 9.71
C GLN A 61 -9.07 4.32 9.75
N GLY A 62 -9.40 4.86 8.58
CA GLY A 62 -9.87 6.23 8.42
C GLY A 62 -8.78 7.22 8.00
N ASP A 63 -7.50 6.86 8.12
CA ASP A 63 -6.39 7.66 7.60
C ASP A 63 -6.51 7.93 6.11
N THR A 64 -5.89 9.02 5.67
CA THR A 64 -5.83 9.38 4.25
C THR A 64 -4.39 9.45 3.79
N LEU A 65 -4.18 8.97 2.58
CA LEU A 65 -2.88 8.94 1.94
C LEU A 65 -3.05 9.25 0.46
N GLU A 66 -2.00 9.81 -0.13
CA GLU A 66 -1.96 10.21 -1.52
C GLU A 66 -0.98 9.32 -2.27
N ILE A 67 -1.44 8.73 -3.36
CA ILE A 67 -0.65 7.86 -4.24
C ILE A 67 -0.76 8.44 -5.64
N ASN A 68 0.37 8.83 -6.25
CA ASN A 68 0.39 9.45 -7.59
C ASN A 68 -0.61 10.62 -7.75
N GLY A 69 -0.77 11.46 -6.71
CA GLY A 69 -1.71 12.59 -6.72
C GLY A 69 -3.19 12.23 -6.60
N THR A 70 -3.52 10.95 -6.38
CA THR A 70 -4.88 10.50 -6.03
C THR A 70 -4.96 10.23 -4.54
N THR A 71 -6.00 10.75 -3.89
CA THR A 71 -6.24 10.52 -2.47
C THR A 71 -7.00 9.21 -2.25
N TYR A 72 -6.52 8.44 -1.28
CA TYR A 72 -7.11 7.19 -0.83
C TYR A 72 -7.37 7.27 0.67
N ARG A 73 -8.39 6.56 1.11
CA ARG A 73 -8.74 6.40 2.52
C ARG A 73 -8.51 4.96 2.95
N VAL A 74 -7.82 4.79 4.07
CA VAL A 74 -7.58 3.50 4.70
C VAL A 74 -8.90 2.95 5.24
N ARG A 75 -9.30 1.79 4.75
CA ARG A 75 -10.50 1.05 5.18
C ARG A 75 -10.19 0.04 6.25
N GLU A 76 -9.09 -0.69 6.09
CA GLU A 76 -8.71 -1.74 7.00
C GLU A 76 -7.19 -1.81 7.05
N VAL A 77 -6.65 -2.10 8.23
CA VAL A 77 -5.22 -2.32 8.42
C VAL A 77 -5.07 -3.63 9.18
N ARG A 78 -4.27 -4.53 8.63
CA ARG A 78 -3.98 -5.82 9.24
C ARG A 78 -2.50 -6.10 9.15
N GLN A 79 -1.93 -6.59 10.24
CA GLN A 79 -0.59 -7.17 10.18
C GLN A 79 -0.66 -8.49 9.42
N VAL A 80 0.34 -8.73 8.58
CA VAL A 80 0.49 -9.95 7.79
C VAL A 80 1.84 -10.59 8.08
N ARG A 81 1.94 -11.87 7.71
CA ARG A 81 3.08 -12.74 8.05
C ARG A 81 3.32 -12.79 9.55
N ASP A 82 4.57 -12.78 9.98
CA ASP A 82 5.02 -12.82 11.38
C ASP A 82 4.87 -11.47 12.12
N GLY A 83 4.07 -10.53 11.56
CA GLY A 83 3.88 -9.19 12.10
C GLY A 83 4.90 -8.16 11.58
N SER A 84 5.90 -8.59 10.82
CA SER A 84 6.91 -7.72 10.20
C SER A 84 6.34 -6.84 9.09
N GLU A 85 5.24 -7.26 8.45
CA GLU A 85 4.60 -6.55 7.36
C GLU A 85 3.16 -6.17 7.76
N THR A 86 2.72 -5.02 7.28
CA THR A 86 1.35 -4.55 7.45
C THR A 86 0.74 -4.36 6.07
N MET A 87 -0.48 -4.88 5.93
CA MET A 87 -1.31 -4.75 4.76
C MET A 87 -2.47 -3.82 5.09
N ALA A 88 -2.68 -2.80 4.26
CA ALA A 88 -3.81 -1.90 4.39
C ALA A 88 -4.67 -1.90 3.13
N ASN A 89 -5.98 -2.07 3.31
CA ASN A 89 -6.98 -1.92 2.26
C ASN A 89 -7.41 -0.46 2.20
N LEU A 90 -7.56 0.04 0.98
CA LEU A 90 -7.78 1.43 0.66
C LEU A 90 -9.00 1.56 -0.26
N SER A 91 -9.72 2.66 -0.08
CA SER A 91 -10.72 3.11 -1.06
C SER A 91 -10.30 4.45 -1.62
N ARG A 92 -10.39 4.58 -2.94
CA ARG A 92 -10.22 5.87 -3.62
C ARG A 92 -11.29 6.86 -3.14
N LEU A 93 -10.87 8.10 -2.87
CA LEU A 93 -11.76 9.24 -2.58
C LEU A 93 -12.07 10.03 -3.86
#